data_AF-A0A2M7QZA3-F1
#
_entry.id   AF-A0A2M7QZA3-F1
#
_cell.length_a   1.000
_cell.length_b   1.000
_cell.length_c   1.000
_cell.angle_alpha   90.00
_cell.angle_beta   90.00
_cell.angle_gamma   90.00
#
_symmetry.space_group_name_H-M   'P 1'
#
loop_
_entity.id
_entity.type
_entity.pdbx_description
1 polymer ?
#
loop_
_entity_poly.entity_id
_entity_poly.type
_entity_poly.pdbx_seq_one_letter_code
_entity_poly.pdbx_strand_id
1 'polypeptide(L)'
;MLTDLTVETFLMLRNKFFDEKGNPVSFPLRDKRNTQDDPLDEYISEILKRDLPNNSSCIKAPGPLITPDLVVLRSEICKGSTPQQLRDDLSRIIAVEVKKLERSKRGMIARESGLDYNTTPPCGTVRIYDSANRPLSIRCFYLFICQEPDMNRKGYFKLTALVLCDGNVLNQDFDFYLSIVGERTKQIGLGTYKDGFNRQRPMLVFANPLGAKEMDRHITLIHPDKSLRERYKNLSLSNIMRRSISEGIFNEFYCYRFDKDIPTDWKVSTLVDPFPVPERETKTQPRGKFRLDFRLPE
;
A
#
# COMPACT_ATOMS: atom_id res chain seq x y z
N MET A 1 -8.39 7.19 -26.34
CA MET A 1 -8.87 7.12 -24.94
C MET A 1 -7.65 6.97 -24.06
N LEU A 2 -7.52 7.76 -22.98
CA LEU A 2 -6.39 7.61 -22.06
C LEU A 2 -6.53 6.30 -21.28
N THR A 3 -5.41 5.66 -21.06
CA THR A 3 -5.25 4.45 -20.26
C THR A 3 -5.28 4.78 -18.77
N ASP A 4 -5.67 3.81 -17.97
CA ASP A 4 -5.76 3.89 -16.52
C ASP A 4 -4.36 3.80 -15.93
N LEU A 5 -3.94 4.80 -15.14
CA LEU A 5 -2.58 4.82 -14.58
C LEU A 5 -2.33 3.69 -13.59
N THR A 6 -3.39 3.15 -12.96
CA THR A 6 -3.27 2.02 -12.03
C THR A 6 -2.88 0.75 -12.77
N VAL A 7 -3.48 0.52 -13.94
CA VAL A 7 -3.19 -0.61 -14.83
C VAL A 7 -1.79 -0.49 -15.42
N GLU A 8 -1.41 0.71 -15.90
CA GLU A 8 -0.05 0.96 -16.40
C GLU A 8 1.00 0.67 -15.33
N THR A 9 0.79 1.23 -14.12
CA THR A 9 1.70 1.03 -12.99
C THR A 9 1.77 -0.45 -12.61
N PHE A 10 0.63 -1.13 -12.48
CA PHE A 10 0.58 -2.55 -12.14
C PHE A 10 1.35 -3.42 -13.15
N LEU A 11 1.05 -3.29 -14.44
CA LEU A 11 1.67 -4.10 -15.49
C LEU A 11 3.18 -3.86 -15.58
N MET A 12 3.61 -2.61 -15.39
CA MET A 12 5.02 -2.24 -15.39
C MET A 12 5.78 -2.91 -14.25
N LEU A 13 5.24 -2.82 -13.02
CA LEU A 13 5.85 -3.45 -11.86
C LEU A 13 5.82 -4.98 -11.98
N ARG A 14 4.72 -5.57 -12.48
CA ARG A 14 4.64 -7.00 -12.78
C ARG A 14 5.76 -7.42 -13.72
N ASN A 15 5.90 -6.76 -14.87
CA ASN A 15 6.91 -7.11 -15.87
C ASN A 15 8.35 -6.85 -15.41
N LYS A 16 8.53 -5.95 -14.44
CA LYS A 16 9.86 -5.66 -13.90
C LYS A 16 10.31 -6.64 -12.83
N PHE A 17 9.38 -7.08 -11.98
CA PHE A 17 9.69 -7.94 -10.83
C PHE A 17 9.40 -9.41 -11.07
N PHE A 18 8.72 -9.76 -12.16
CA PHE A 18 8.34 -11.12 -12.49
C PHE A 18 8.58 -11.42 -13.98
N ASP A 19 8.99 -12.65 -14.28
CA ASP A 19 9.26 -13.11 -15.64
C ASP A 19 7.94 -13.38 -16.42
N GLU A 20 8.05 -13.88 -17.65
CA GLU A 20 6.87 -14.19 -18.47
C GLU A 20 5.98 -15.31 -17.89
N LYS A 21 6.53 -16.13 -16.98
CA LYS A 21 5.82 -17.22 -16.29
C LYS A 21 5.35 -16.81 -14.89
N GLY A 22 5.52 -15.54 -14.50
CA GLY A 22 5.16 -15.03 -13.18
C GLY A 22 6.14 -15.41 -12.08
N ASN A 23 7.35 -15.91 -12.41
CA ASN A 23 8.35 -16.20 -11.39
C ASN A 23 9.06 -14.91 -10.94
N PRO A 24 9.40 -14.77 -9.65
CA PRO A 24 10.16 -13.64 -9.15
C PRO A 24 11.52 -13.46 -9.85
N VAL A 25 11.82 -12.23 -10.26
CA VAL A 25 13.10 -11.83 -10.83
C VAL A 25 13.90 -11.08 -9.76
N SER A 26 15.17 -11.45 -9.59
CA SER A 26 16.06 -10.78 -8.64
C SER A 26 16.49 -9.40 -9.14
N PHE A 27 16.53 -8.42 -8.24
CA PHE A 27 16.97 -7.06 -8.51
C PHE A 27 17.88 -6.52 -7.39
N PRO A 28 18.83 -5.64 -7.71
CA PRO A 28 19.69 -5.04 -6.70
C PRO A 28 18.96 -3.94 -5.94
N LEU A 29 19.22 -3.86 -4.63
CA LEU A 29 18.90 -2.67 -3.85
C LEU A 29 20.19 -2.12 -3.25
N ARG A 30 20.28 -0.79 -3.15
CA ARG A 30 21.33 -0.15 -2.36
C ARG A 30 21.13 -0.42 -0.87
N ASP A 31 22.20 -0.28 -0.09
CA ASP A 31 22.12 -0.35 1.36
C ASP A 31 21.24 0.77 1.95
N LYS A 32 20.53 0.42 3.04
CA LYS A 32 19.75 1.37 3.83
C LYS A 32 20.70 2.24 4.66
N ARG A 33 20.64 3.57 4.51
CA ARG A 33 21.58 4.50 5.17
C ARG A 33 21.09 4.97 6.54
N ASN A 34 19.78 5.00 6.76
CA ASN A 34 19.15 5.39 8.02
C ASN A 34 17.75 4.74 8.14
N THR A 35 17.07 4.91 9.27
CA THR A 35 15.76 4.25 9.52
C THR A 35 14.65 4.67 8.56
N GLN A 36 14.71 5.90 8.03
CA GLN A 36 13.71 6.49 7.13
C GLN A 36 14.02 6.23 5.65
N ASP A 37 15.23 5.75 5.33
CA ASP A 37 15.61 5.36 3.98
C ASP A 37 14.79 4.15 3.52
N ASP A 38 14.31 4.27 2.28
CA ASP A 38 13.55 3.23 1.62
C ASP A 38 14.13 2.89 0.23
N PRO A 39 15.12 1.97 0.16
CA PRO A 39 15.73 1.60 -1.10
C PRO A 39 14.75 0.99 -2.12
N LEU A 40 13.69 0.32 -1.66
CA LEU A 40 12.73 -0.32 -2.58
C LEU A 40 11.79 0.73 -3.19
N ASP A 41 11.31 1.70 -2.40
CA ASP A 41 10.45 2.75 -2.92
C ASP A 41 11.21 3.63 -3.94
N GLU A 42 12.50 3.86 -3.70
CA GLU A 42 13.39 4.49 -4.67
C GLU A 42 13.52 3.67 -5.95
N TYR A 43 13.79 2.38 -5.82
CA TYR A 43 13.93 1.49 -6.96
C TYR A 43 12.64 1.46 -7.81
N ILE A 44 11.47 1.38 -7.16
CA ILE A 44 10.16 1.47 -7.81
C ILE A 44 9.99 2.83 -8.50
N SER A 45 10.31 3.93 -7.82
CA SER A 45 10.23 5.27 -8.41
C SER A 45 11.10 5.40 -9.66
N GLU A 46 12.33 4.90 -9.63
CA GLU A 46 13.23 4.94 -10.79
C GLU A 46 12.77 4.05 -11.95
N ILE A 47 12.15 2.90 -11.67
CA ILE A 47 11.48 2.08 -12.70
C ILE A 47 10.38 2.91 -13.35
N LEU A 48 9.48 3.48 -12.57
CA LEU A 48 8.33 4.21 -13.09
C LEU A 48 8.77 5.47 -13.85
N LYS A 49 9.74 6.24 -13.34
CA LYS A 49 10.29 7.41 -14.06
C LYS A 49 10.90 7.07 -15.40
N ARG A 50 11.61 5.94 -15.49
CA ARG A 50 12.30 5.52 -16.72
C ARG A 50 11.34 4.91 -17.73
N ASP A 51 10.40 4.08 -17.26
CA ASP A 51 9.68 3.15 -18.12
C ASP A 51 8.22 3.58 -18.39
N LEU A 52 7.66 4.55 -17.64
CA LEU A 52 6.33 5.13 -17.94
C LEU A 52 6.28 5.78 -19.33
N PRO A 53 5.12 5.76 -20.01
CA PRO A 53 4.95 6.46 -21.28
C PRO A 53 5.30 7.94 -21.16
N ASN A 54 5.82 8.55 -22.24
CA ASN A 54 6.32 9.94 -22.25
C ASN A 54 5.33 11.02 -21.78
N ASN A 55 4.02 10.73 -21.75
CA ASN A 55 2.98 11.63 -21.25
C ASN A 55 2.63 11.42 -19.77
N SER A 56 3.26 10.46 -19.10
CA SER A 56 3.10 10.11 -17.68
C SER A 56 4.42 10.35 -16.95
N SER A 57 4.35 10.66 -15.66
CA SER A 57 5.51 10.90 -14.81
C SER A 57 5.28 10.31 -13.42
N CYS A 58 6.36 9.95 -12.73
CA CYS A 58 6.34 9.49 -11.35
C CYS A 58 7.12 10.47 -10.46
N ILE A 59 6.47 10.98 -9.42
CA ILE A 59 7.05 11.85 -8.40
C ILE A 59 7.10 11.06 -7.10
N LYS A 60 8.30 10.93 -6.53
CA LYS A 60 8.49 10.38 -5.17
C LYS A 60 8.28 11.47 -4.13
N ALA A 61 7.76 11.11 -2.97
CA ALA A 61 7.77 11.95 -1.78
C ALA A 61 9.18 12.54 -1.53
N PRO A 62 9.31 13.87 -1.32
CA PRO A 62 10.61 14.53 -1.23
C PRO A 62 11.31 14.34 0.13
N GLY A 63 10.65 13.72 1.10
CA GLY A 63 11.17 13.60 2.45
C GLY A 63 10.39 12.62 3.32
N PRO A 64 10.84 12.43 4.57
CA PRO A 64 10.21 11.51 5.50
C PRO A 64 8.84 12.00 5.95
N LEU A 65 7.97 11.07 6.38
CA LEU A 65 6.64 11.35 6.94
C LEU A 65 5.69 12.06 5.97
N ILE A 66 5.87 11.86 4.66
CA ILE A 66 4.97 12.32 3.61
C ILE A 66 4.24 11.11 3.05
N THR A 67 2.92 11.18 2.97
CA THR A 67 2.08 10.19 2.28
C THR A 67 1.37 10.90 1.13
N PRO A 68 1.27 10.29 -0.07
CA PRO A 68 1.78 8.96 -0.44
C PRO A 68 3.29 8.94 -0.72
N ASP A 69 3.87 7.74 -0.76
CA ASP A 69 5.27 7.54 -1.19
C ASP A 69 5.50 7.98 -2.64
N LEU A 70 4.53 7.74 -3.52
CA LEU A 70 4.61 8.03 -4.96
C LEU A 70 3.33 8.69 -5.46
N VAL A 71 3.46 9.56 -6.46
CA VAL A 71 2.36 10.08 -7.29
C VAL A 71 2.71 9.80 -8.74
N VAL A 72 1.79 9.16 -9.46
CA VAL A 72 1.88 8.95 -10.90
C VAL A 72 0.85 9.85 -11.58
N LEU A 73 1.29 10.66 -12.54
CA LEU A 73 0.42 11.68 -13.15
C LEU A 73 0.77 12.00 -14.60
N ARG A 74 -0.22 12.52 -15.33
CA ARG A 74 -0.06 13.12 -16.65
C ARG A 74 -0.10 14.64 -16.55
N SER A 75 1.04 15.24 -16.23
CA SER A 75 1.17 16.66 -15.83
C SER A 75 0.46 17.65 -16.76
N GLU A 76 0.60 17.50 -18.07
CA GLU A 76 -0.05 18.42 -19.04
C GLU A 76 -1.57 18.38 -18.97
N ILE A 77 -2.14 17.20 -18.70
CA ILE A 77 -3.60 17.03 -18.56
C ILE A 77 -4.05 17.50 -17.18
N CYS A 78 -3.24 17.26 -16.14
CA CYS A 78 -3.53 17.71 -14.78
C CYS A 78 -3.61 19.24 -14.65
N LYS A 79 -2.75 20.00 -15.34
CA LYS A 79 -2.69 21.48 -15.27
C LYS A 79 -4.03 22.15 -15.61
N GLY A 80 -4.81 21.58 -16.52
CA GLY A 80 -6.13 22.09 -16.94
C GLY A 80 -7.32 21.40 -16.26
N SER A 81 -7.08 20.54 -15.26
CA SER A 81 -8.13 19.74 -14.63
C SER A 81 -8.76 20.45 -13.43
N THR A 82 -10.04 20.19 -13.19
CA THR A 82 -10.69 20.55 -11.93
C THR A 82 -10.27 19.61 -10.79
N PRO A 83 -10.38 20.02 -9.52
CA PRO A 83 -10.13 19.13 -8.39
C PRO A 83 -10.95 17.83 -8.44
N GLN A 84 -12.20 17.90 -8.90
CA GLN A 84 -13.05 16.71 -9.03
C GLN A 84 -12.52 15.75 -10.12
N GLN A 85 -12.06 16.27 -11.26
CA GLN A 85 -11.45 15.43 -12.29
C GLN A 85 -10.18 14.74 -11.78
N LEU A 86 -9.33 15.45 -11.03
CA LEU A 86 -8.13 14.86 -10.42
C LEU A 86 -8.48 13.84 -9.32
N ARG A 87 -9.64 13.98 -8.69
CA ARG A 87 -10.13 13.05 -7.67
C ARG A 87 -10.69 11.76 -8.26
N ASP A 88 -11.34 11.80 -9.42
CA ASP A 88 -12.12 10.66 -9.91
C ASP A 88 -11.52 9.98 -11.16
N ASP A 89 -10.73 10.71 -11.96
CA ASP A 89 -10.19 10.22 -13.23
C ASP A 89 -8.81 9.57 -13.04
N LEU A 90 -8.82 8.25 -12.89
CA LEU A 90 -7.62 7.41 -12.75
C LEU A 90 -6.67 7.46 -13.96
N SER A 91 -7.09 8.05 -15.07
CA SER A 91 -6.20 8.31 -16.21
C SER A 91 -5.38 9.60 -16.04
N ARG A 92 -5.62 10.43 -15.02
CA ARG A 92 -4.91 11.70 -14.84
C ARG A 92 -3.83 11.62 -13.79
N ILE A 93 -4.20 11.18 -12.59
CA ILE A 93 -3.34 11.17 -11.42
C ILE A 93 -3.77 10.10 -10.44
N ILE A 94 -2.80 9.40 -9.87
CA ILE A 94 -2.99 8.46 -8.76
C ILE A 94 -1.88 8.62 -7.75
N ALA A 95 -2.21 8.39 -6.48
CA ALA A 95 -1.26 8.16 -5.41
C ALA A 95 -0.98 6.66 -5.27
N VAL A 96 0.28 6.31 -4.96
CA VAL A 96 0.67 4.95 -4.61
C VAL A 96 1.47 4.98 -3.30
N GLU A 97 0.94 4.32 -2.28
CA GLU A 97 1.63 4.07 -1.00
C GLU A 97 2.22 2.66 -1.00
N VAL A 98 3.49 2.50 -0.67
CA VAL A 98 4.18 1.21 -0.70
C VAL A 98 4.19 0.59 0.71
N LYS A 99 3.74 -0.66 0.81
CA LYS A 99 3.73 -1.45 2.05
C LYS A 99 4.56 -2.70 1.88
N LYS A 100 5.69 -2.72 2.58
CA LYS A 100 6.70 -3.77 2.44
C LYS A 100 6.63 -4.76 3.59
N LEU A 101 6.57 -6.02 3.21
CA LEU A 101 6.47 -7.15 4.10
C LEU A 101 7.60 -8.14 3.79
N GLU A 102 7.91 -8.97 4.76
CA GLU A 102 8.88 -10.04 4.64
C GLU A 102 8.17 -11.36 4.93
N ARG A 103 8.76 -12.48 4.51
CA ARG A 103 8.33 -13.78 5.01
C ARG A 103 8.93 -14.04 6.38
N SER A 104 8.13 -14.62 7.27
CA SER A 104 8.60 -15.24 8.50
C SER A 104 9.50 -16.43 8.20
N LYS A 105 10.22 -16.93 9.21
CA LYS A 105 11.01 -18.17 9.13
C LYS A 105 10.19 -19.40 8.69
N ARG A 106 8.86 -19.36 8.84
CA ARG A 106 7.94 -20.43 8.42
C ARG A 106 7.41 -20.26 6.99
N GLY A 107 7.88 -19.24 6.25
CA GLY A 107 7.44 -18.95 4.88
C GLY A 107 6.08 -18.24 4.78
N MET A 108 5.46 -17.89 5.91
CA MET A 108 4.22 -17.10 5.96
C MET A 108 4.52 -15.61 5.89
N ILE A 109 3.59 -14.81 5.36
CA ILE A 109 3.67 -13.34 5.40
C ILE A 109 3.78 -12.87 6.86
N ALA A 110 4.80 -12.06 7.17
CA ALA A 110 4.90 -11.44 8.48
C ALA A 110 3.73 -10.46 8.67
N ARG A 111 3.17 -10.37 9.89
CA ARG A 111 2.03 -9.48 10.18
C ARG A 111 0.82 -9.79 9.28
N GLU A 112 0.52 -11.08 9.14
CA GLU A 112 -0.53 -11.62 8.26
C GLU A 112 -1.91 -10.99 8.51
N SER A 113 -2.30 -10.82 9.77
CA SER A 113 -3.64 -10.33 10.14
C SER A 113 -3.77 -8.82 10.24
N GLY A 114 -2.67 -8.06 10.18
CA GLY A 114 -2.75 -6.61 10.22
C GLY A 114 -1.40 -5.92 10.25
N LEU A 115 -1.38 -4.72 9.69
CA LEU A 115 -0.20 -3.87 9.59
C LEU A 115 -0.38 -2.60 10.39
N ASP A 116 0.72 -2.12 10.98
CA ASP A 116 0.77 -0.83 11.66
C ASP A 116 0.82 0.30 10.64
N TYR A 117 -0.11 1.23 10.79
CA TYR A 117 -0.21 2.48 10.07
C TYR A 117 0.12 3.61 11.04
N ASN A 118 1.40 3.95 11.08
CA ASN A 118 1.90 5.04 11.91
C ASN A 118 1.48 6.37 11.31
N THR A 119 0.69 7.16 12.04
CA THR A 119 0.32 8.54 11.70
C THR A 119 -0.44 8.79 10.39
N THR A 120 -0.69 7.76 9.58
CA THR A 120 -1.51 7.86 8.36
C THR A 120 -2.32 6.57 8.17
N PRO A 121 -3.65 6.57 8.40
CA PRO A 121 -4.47 5.39 8.13
C PRO A 121 -4.52 5.14 6.62
N PRO A 122 -4.74 3.89 6.19
CA PRO A 122 -5.03 3.66 4.79
C PRO A 122 -6.34 4.37 4.43
N CYS A 123 -6.45 4.84 3.19
CA CYS A 123 -7.67 5.41 2.64
C CYS A 123 -7.60 5.39 1.11
N GLY A 124 -8.71 5.12 0.43
CA GLY A 124 -8.77 5.20 -1.05
C GLY A 124 -8.71 6.61 -1.61
N THR A 125 -8.72 7.63 -0.74
CA THR A 125 -8.44 9.03 -1.08
C THR A 125 -7.37 9.57 -0.13
N VAL A 126 -6.38 10.30 -0.65
CA VAL A 126 -5.35 10.97 0.17
C VAL A 126 -5.30 12.46 -0.14
N ARG A 127 -4.78 13.23 0.82
CA ARG A 127 -4.53 14.66 0.66
C ARG A 127 -3.10 14.89 0.21
N ILE A 128 -2.94 15.56 -0.93
CA ILE A 128 -1.68 16.11 -1.42
C ILE A 128 -1.81 17.62 -1.59
N TYR A 129 -0.73 18.28 -2.00
CA TYR A 129 -0.69 19.73 -2.18
C TYR A 129 -0.12 20.08 -3.56
N ASP A 130 -0.69 21.08 -4.22
CA ASP A 130 -0.13 21.63 -5.44
C ASP A 130 1.08 22.54 -5.16
N SER A 131 1.67 23.10 -6.23
CA SER A 131 2.82 24.00 -6.11
C SER A 131 2.54 25.32 -5.37
N ALA A 132 1.26 25.65 -5.13
CA ALA A 132 0.81 26.80 -4.35
C ALA A 132 0.37 26.40 -2.93
N ASN A 133 0.71 25.20 -2.46
CA ASN A 133 0.28 24.63 -1.19
C ASN A 133 -1.25 24.53 -1.02
N ARG A 134 -2.00 24.47 -2.12
CA ARG A 134 -3.45 24.26 -2.05
C ARG A 134 -3.74 22.77 -1.90
N PRO A 135 -4.64 22.40 -0.97
CA PRO A 135 -4.96 21.01 -0.71
C PRO A 135 -5.73 20.39 -1.89
N LEU A 136 -5.26 19.26 -2.38
CA LEU A 136 -5.87 18.46 -3.43
C LEU A 136 -6.11 17.03 -2.92
N SER A 137 -7.29 16.48 -3.19
CA SER A 137 -7.62 15.09 -2.86
C SER A 137 -7.58 14.23 -4.12
N ILE A 138 -6.82 13.14 -4.09
CA ILE A 138 -6.67 12.21 -5.24
C ILE A 138 -6.87 10.76 -4.78
N ARG A 139 -7.18 9.86 -5.73
CA ARG A 139 -7.26 8.42 -5.44
C ARG A 139 -5.92 7.86 -5.02
N CYS A 140 -5.94 7.01 -3.99
CA CYS A 140 -4.76 6.33 -3.49
C CYS A 140 -4.90 4.82 -3.62
N PHE A 141 -3.83 4.21 -4.12
CA PHE A 141 -3.65 2.78 -4.23
C PHE A 141 -2.51 2.36 -3.30
N TYR A 142 -2.61 1.17 -2.74
CA TYR A 142 -1.60 0.61 -1.85
C TYR A 142 -0.92 -0.54 -2.56
N LEU A 143 0.40 -0.47 -2.66
CA LEU A 143 1.26 -1.51 -3.21
C LEU A 143 1.82 -2.35 -2.07
N PHE A 144 1.16 -3.47 -1.76
CA PHE A 144 1.67 -4.45 -0.81
C PHE A 144 2.62 -5.41 -1.53
N ILE A 145 3.84 -5.54 -1.01
CA ILE A 145 4.86 -6.40 -1.60
C ILE A 145 5.56 -7.23 -0.54
N CYS A 146 5.76 -8.51 -0.85
CA CYS A 146 6.59 -9.39 -0.05
C CYS A 146 8.00 -9.43 -0.63
N GLN A 147 8.94 -8.76 0.02
CA GLN A 147 10.34 -8.69 -0.37
C GLN A 147 11.13 -9.77 0.39
N GLU A 148 11.95 -10.52 -0.35
CA GLU A 148 12.85 -11.53 0.22
C GLU A 148 14.27 -11.36 -0.33
N PRO A 149 15.32 -11.63 0.46
CA PRO A 149 16.69 -11.64 -0.05
C PRO A 149 16.88 -12.78 -1.07
N ASP A 150 17.69 -12.51 -2.09
CA ASP A 150 18.20 -13.56 -2.97
C ASP A 150 19.35 -14.28 -2.28
N MET A 151 19.11 -15.52 -1.87
CA MET A 151 20.09 -16.35 -1.16
C MET A 151 21.38 -16.59 -1.95
N ASN A 152 21.33 -16.46 -3.28
CA ASN A 152 22.49 -16.68 -4.16
C ASN A 152 23.29 -15.39 -4.42
N ARG A 153 22.74 -14.21 -4.10
CA ARG A 153 23.31 -12.92 -4.48
C ARG A 153 23.12 -11.87 -3.38
N LYS A 154 24.20 -11.56 -2.65
CA LYS A 154 24.20 -10.51 -1.62
C LYS A 154 23.78 -9.16 -2.21
N GLY A 155 22.89 -8.45 -1.51
CA GLY A 155 22.37 -7.14 -1.96
C GLY A 155 21.29 -7.23 -3.04
N TYR A 156 20.90 -8.45 -3.44
CA TYR A 156 19.78 -8.67 -4.35
C TYR A 156 18.57 -9.18 -3.58
N PHE A 157 17.41 -8.82 -4.10
CA PHE A 157 16.12 -9.16 -3.53
C PHE A 157 15.19 -9.62 -4.64
N LYS A 158 14.11 -10.30 -4.26
CA LYS A 158 13.02 -10.70 -5.13
C LYS A 158 11.70 -10.38 -4.46
N LEU A 159 10.67 -10.11 -5.26
CA LEU A 159 9.30 -9.98 -4.76
C LEU A 159 8.58 -11.30 -4.96
N THR A 160 8.05 -11.89 -3.89
CA THR A 160 7.32 -13.18 -3.99
C THR A 160 5.81 -13.03 -3.92
N ALA A 161 5.31 -11.84 -3.63
CA ALA A 161 3.91 -11.47 -3.77
C ALA A 161 3.82 -9.96 -4.06
N LEU A 162 2.84 -9.56 -4.86
CA LEU A 162 2.57 -8.16 -5.20
C LEU A 162 1.06 -7.94 -5.31
N VAL A 163 0.54 -7.02 -4.51
CA VAL A 163 -0.86 -6.56 -4.60
C VAL A 163 -0.88 -5.05 -4.74
N LEU A 164 -1.34 -4.55 -5.88
CA LEU A 164 -1.73 -3.15 -6.02
C LEU A 164 -3.24 -3.06 -5.81
N CYS A 165 -3.69 -2.41 -4.75
CA CYS A 165 -5.13 -2.35 -4.44
C CYS A 165 -5.63 -0.92 -4.26
N ASP A 166 -6.85 -0.68 -4.72
CA ASP A 166 -7.59 0.53 -4.40
C ASP A 166 -7.69 0.71 -2.89
N GLY A 167 -7.27 1.85 -2.34
CA GLY A 167 -7.28 2.06 -0.89
C GLY A 167 -8.67 1.95 -0.25
N ASN A 168 -9.76 2.10 -1.02
CA ASN A 168 -11.13 1.89 -0.52
C ASN A 168 -11.38 0.44 -0.09
N VAL A 169 -10.58 -0.53 -0.59
CA VAL A 169 -10.67 -1.92 -0.12
C VAL A 169 -10.24 -2.07 1.35
N LEU A 170 -9.38 -1.15 1.81
CA LEU A 170 -8.86 -1.10 3.19
C LEU A 170 -9.71 -0.18 4.06
N ASN A 171 -10.01 1.02 3.56
CA ASN A 171 -10.79 2.04 4.24
C ASN A 171 -11.26 3.12 3.25
N GLN A 172 -12.54 3.46 3.29
CA GLN A 172 -13.14 4.52 2.47
C GLN A 172 -13.42 5.81 3.26
N ASP A 173 -13.23 5.80 4.58
CA ASP A 173 -13.51 6.94 5.45
C ASP A 173 -12.39 7.99 5.34
N PHE A 174 -12.63 9.00 4.49
CA PHE A 174 -11.70 10.09 4.27
C PHE A 174 -11.71 11.11 5.42
N ASP A 175 -12.82 11.26 6.14
CA ASP A 175 -12.90 12.15 7.29
C ASP A 175 -12.09 11.60 8.46
N PHE A 176 -12.17 10.28 8.70
CA PHE A 176 -11.27 9.59 9.62
C PHE A 176 -9.80 9.76 9.19
N TYR A 177 -9.48 9.63 7.90
CA TYR A 177 -8.13 9.90 7.41
C TYR A 177 -7.66 11.32 7.75
N LEU A 178 -8.46 12.35 7.43
CA LEU A 178 -8.14 13.75 7.72
C LEU A 178 -7.98 14.03 9.22
N SER A 179 -8.78 13.38 10.06
CA SER A 179 -8.67 13.48 11.52
C SER A 179 -7.32 13.00 12.06
N ILE A 180 -6.62 12.12 11.31
CA ILE A 180 -5.36 11.53 11.72
C ILE A 180 -4.14 12.23 11.08
N VAL A 181 -4.23 12.69 9.83
CA VAL A 181 -3.09 13.34 9.14
C VAL A 181 -2.98 14.85 9.41
N GLY A 182 -4.03 15.47 9.96
CA GLY A 182 -4.05 16.89 10.28
C GLY A 182 -3.07 17.31 11.39
N GLU A 183 -2.96 18.63 11.58
CA GLU A 183 -2.19 19.20 12.68
C GLU A 183 -2.75 18.75 14.04
N ARG A 184 -1.85 18.52 15.01
CA ARG A 184 -2.21 18.08 16.36
C ARG A 184 -1.56 18.95 17.43
N THR A 185 -2.31 19.16 18.50
CA THR A 185 -1.81 19.76 19.74
C THR A 185 -0.87 18.78 20.44
N LYS A 186 0.33 19.25 20.82
CA LYS A 186 1.28 18.48 21.63
C LYS A 186 1.21 18.94 23.08
N GLN A 187 1.30 18.01 24.02
CA GLN A 187 1.54 18.37 25.41
C GLN A 187 3.04 18.62 25.58
N ILE A 188 3.42 19.85 25.91
CA ILE A 188 4.82 20.25 26.15
C ILE A 188 5.05 20.50 27.65
N GLY A 189 6.30 20.65 28.07
CA GLY A 189 6.60 20.96 29.47
C GLY A 189 6.53 19.74 30.40
N LEU A 190 6.72 18.53 29.87
CA LEU A 190 6.59 17.28 30.63
C LEU A 190 7.84 16.94 31.42
N GLY A 191 7.64 16.23 32.53
CA GLY A 191 8.70 15.78 33.44
C GLY A 191 9.18 16.88 34.38
N THR A 192 10.01 16.50 35.35
CA THR A 192 10.57 17.41 36.37
C THR A 192 11.29 18.62 35.76
N TYR A 193 11.96 18.42 34.62
CA TYR A 193 12.76 19.46 33.95
C TYR A 193 12.01 20.21 32.85
N LYS A 194 10.75 19.85 32.58
CA LYS A 194 9.86 20.50 31.58
C LYS A 194 10.41 20.53 30.14
N ASP A 195 11.40 19.71 29.81
CA ASP A 195 11.96 19.56 28.46
C ASP A 195 11.29 18.41 27.67
N GLY A 196 10.41 17.63 28.32
CA GLY A 196 9.64 16.58 27.68
C GLY A 196 8.43 17.10 26.89
N PHE A 197 8.00 16.32 25.89
CA PHE A 197 6.74 16.54 25.19
C PHE A 197 6.09 15.21 24.78
N ASN A 198 4.76 15.17 24.78
CA ASN A 198 3.95 14.05 24.31
C ASN A 198 3.52 14.32 22.87
N ARG A 199 3.88 13.39 21.99
CA ARG A 199 3.60 13.49 20.55
C ARG A 199 2.21 13.00 20.15
N GLN A 200 1.49 12.28 21.02
CA GLN A 200 0.17 11.66 20.78
C GLN A 200 -0.07 11.24 19.33
N ARG A 201 0.72 10.27 18.85
CA ARG A 201 0.57 9.71 17.51
C ARG A 201 -0.22 8.41 17.63
N PRO A 202 -1.42 8.30 17.06
CA PRO A 202 -2.14 7.04 17.03
C PRO A 202 -1.35 6.04 16.17
N MET A 203 -1.29 4.81 16.68
CA MET A 203 -0.83 3.65 15.94
C MET A 203 -2.07 2.85 15.57
N LEU A 204 -2.36 2.80 14.28
CA LEU A 204 -3.57 2.17 13.77
C LEU A 204 -3.22 0.82 13.16
N VAL A 205 -4.06 -0.19 13.34
CA VAL A 205 -3.87 -1.50 12.71
C VAL A 205 -5.02 -1.74 11.72
N PHE A 206 -4.67 -1.93 10.45
CA PHE A 206 -5.60 -2.29 9.38
C PHE A 206 -5.18 -3.61 8.74
N ALA A 207 -6.13 -4.22 8.04
CA ALA A 207 -5.93 -5.51 7.39
C ALA A 207 -4.76 -5.47 6.39
N ASN A 208 -4.11 -6.62 6.23
CA ASN A 208 -3.03 -6.83 5.29
C ASN A 208 -3.55 -7.71 4.13
N PRO A 209 -3.69 -7.17 2.90
CA PRO A 209 -4.16 -7.97 1.77
C PRO A 209 -3.30 -9.20 1.48
N LEU A 210 -1.99 -9.15 1.74
CA LEU A 210 -1.11 -10.31 1.55
C LEU A 210 -1.35 -11.43 2.57
N GLY A 211 -2.13 -11.20 3.64
CA GLY A 211 -2.56 -12.26 4.54
C GLY A 211 -3.69 -13.13 3.98
N ALA A 212 -4.35 -12.72 2.90
CA ALA A 212 -5.33 -13.57 2.22
C ALA A 212 -4.62 -14.60 1.33
N LYS A 213 -5.07 -15.86 1.37
CA LYS A 213 -4.46 -16.96 0.60
C LYS A 213 -4.52 -16.73 -0.90
N GLU A 214 -5.57 -16.04 -1.36
CA GLU A 214 -5.78 -15.69 -2.77
C GLU A 214 -4.87 -14.54 -3.23
N MET A 215 -4.11 -13.93 -2.33
CA MET A 215 -3.22 -12.81 -2.59
C MET A 215 -1.75 -13.16 -2.33
N ASP A 216 -1.45 -13.97 -1.31
CA ASP A 216 -0.08 -14.47 -1.10
C ASP A 216 0.38 -15.28 -2.32
N ARG A 217 1.65 -15.10 -2.69
CA ARG A 217 2.30 -15.75 -3.85
C ARG A 217 1.68 -15.42 -5.20
N HIS A 218 0.89 -14.36 -5.26
CA HIS A 218 0.24 -13.91 -6.48
C HIS A 218 0.57 -12.44 -6.79
N ILE A 219 0.31 -12.07 -8.03
CA ILE A 219 0.51 -10.73 -8.58
C ILE A 219 -0.87 -10.20 -8.97
N THR A 220 -1.48 -9.40 -8.11
CA THR A 220 -2.90 -9.05 -8.22
C THR A 220 -3.12 -7.54 -8.21
N LEU A 221 -3.93 -7.04 -9.13
CA LEU A 221 -4.52 -5.71 -9.11
C LEU A 221 -5.93 -5.82 -8.54
N ILE A 222 -6.24 -5.13 -7.45
CA ILE A 222 -7.61 -5.04 -6.90
C ILE A 222 -8.16 -3.66 -7.26
N HIS A 223 -9.20 -3.65 -8.09
CA HIS A 223 -9.71 -2.42 -8.72
C HIS A 223 -11.25 -2.34 -8.66
N PRO A 224 -11.86 -1.15 -8.54
CA PRO A 224 -13.33 -1.01 -8.46
C PRO A 224 -14.03 -1.19 -9.81
N ASP A 225 -13.34 -0.93 -10.92
CA ASP A 225 -13.93 -1.07 -12.26
C ASP A 225 -13.92 -2.52 -12.75
N LYS A 226 -15.11 -3.07 -12.98
CA LYS A 226 -15.34 -4.42 -13.52
C LYS A 226 -14.96 -4.60 -14.99
N SER A 227 -14.82 -3.49 -15.71
CA SER A 227 -14.65 -3.47 -17.17
C SER A 227 -13.18 -3.49 -17.63
N LEU A 228 -12.23 -3.67 -16.71
CA LEU A 228 -10.80 -3.61 -17.07
C LEU A 228 -10.39 -4.69 -18.08
N ARG A 229 -10.90 -5.93 -17.96
CA ARG A 229 -10.54 -7.00 -18.90
C ARG A 229 -11.01 -6.73 -20.33
N GLU A 230 -12.12 -6.01 -20.50
CA GLU A 230 -12.64 -5.62 -21.81
C GLU A 230 -11.76 -4.54 -22.45
N ARG A 231 -11.10 -3.71 -21.64
CA ARG A 231 -10.21 -2.62 -22.08
C ARG A 231 -8.75 -3.05 -22.24
N TYR A 232 -8.29 -4.02 -21.45
CA TYR A 232 -6.90 -4.48 -21.39
C TYR A 232 -6.82 -5.99 -21.61
N LYS A 233 -6.40 -6.40 -22.82
CA LYS A 233 -6.37 -7.80 -23.26
C LYS A 233 -5.46 -8.70 -22.42
N ASN A 234 -4.47 -8.12 -21.78
CA ASN A 234 -3.50 -8.81 -20.95
C ASN A 234 -3.90 -8.90 -19.47
N LEU A 235 -5.11 -8.44 -19.12
CA LEU A 235 -5.69 -8.63 -17.79
C LEU A 235 -6.83 -9.64 -17.86
N SER A 236 -6.79 -10.58 -16.92
CA SER A 236 -7.85 -11.55 -16.70
C SER A 236 -8.39 -11.39 -15.29
N LEU A 237 -9.72 -11.52 -15.15
CA LEU A 237 -10.38 -11.52 -13.85
C LEU A 237 -10.03 -12.82 -13.11
N SER A 238 -9.40 -12.73 -11.94
CA SER A 238 -9.13 -13.90 -11.09
C SER A 238 -10.24 -14.12 -10.07
N ASN A 239 -10.71 -13.06 -9.41
CA ASN A 239 -11.70 -13.15 -8.34
C ASN A 239 -12.56 -11.88 -8.29
N ILE A 240 -13.75 -12.00 -7.70
CA ILE A 240 -14.55 -10.86 -7.26
C ILE A 240 -14.37 -10.77 -5.75
N MET A 241 -14.15 -9.58 -5.21
CA MET A 241 -14.00 -9.35 -3.77
C MET A 241 -15.14 -8.49 -3.26
N ARG A 242 -15.78 -8.93 -2.18
CA ARG A 242 -16.79 -8.18 -1.43
C ARG A 242 -16.21 -7.77 -0.08
N ARG A 243 -16.28 -6.48 0.23
CA ARG A 243 -15.90 -5.92 1.53
C ARG A 243 -17.16 -5.44 2.24
N SER A 244 -17.45 -5.96 3.42
CA SER A 244 -18.62 -5.56 4.21
C SER A 244 -18.44 -4.14 4.76
N ILE A 245 -19.48 -3.31 4.61
CA ILE A 245 -19.58 -1.99 5.24
C ILE A 245 -20.43 -2.10 6.51
N SER A 246 -21.59 -2.74 6.37
CA SER A 246 -22.56 -3.04 7.43
C SER A 246 -23.35 -4.28 7.03
N GLU A 247 -24.25 -4.74 7.90
CA GLU A 247 -25.09 -5.91 7.62
C GLU A 247 -25.80 -5.80 6.26
N GLY A 248 -25.51 -6.76 5.36
CA GLY A 248 -26.07 -6.82 4.01
C GLY A 248 -25.53 -5.81 3.00
N ILE A 249 -24.66 -4.87 3.39
CA ILE A 249 -24.10 -3.84 2.51
C ILE A 249 -22.63 -4.14 2.22
N PHE A 250 -22.31 -4.29 0.93
CA PHE A 250 -20.97 -4.60 0.45
C PHE A 250 -20.50 -3.60 -0.59
N ASN A 251 -19.21 -3.30 -0.57
CA ASN A 251 -18.51 -2.80 -1.74
C ASN A 251 -17.91 -3.97 -2.52
N GLU A 252 -18.02 -3.92 -3.84
CA GLU A 252 -17.42 -4.89 -4.74
C GLU A 252 -16.14 -4.34 -5.38
N PHE A 253 -15.12 -5.19 -5.44
CA PHE A 253 -13.86 -4.96 -6.13
C PHE A 253 -13.55 -6.17 -7.01
N TYR A 254 -12.74 -5.95 -8.03
CA TYR A 254 -12.41 -6.95 -9.04
C TYR A 254 -10.90 -7.19 -8.99
N CYS A 255 -10.53 -8.45 -8.78
CA CYS A 255 -9.15 -8.88 -8.72
C CYS A 255 -8.71 -9.29 -10.13
N TYR A 256 -7.77 -8.55 -10.69
CA TYR A 256 -7.17 -8.82 -11.99
C TYR A 256 -5.75 -9.33 -11.82
N ARG A 257 -5.35 -10.23 -12.69
CA ARG A 257 -3.94 -10.62 -12.86
C ARG A 257 -3.57 -10.54 -14.33
N PHE A 258 -2.27 -10.55 -14.60
CA PHE A 258 -1.82 -10.74 -15.97
C PHE A 258 -2.35 -12.09 -16.49
N ASP A 259 -2.84 -12.12 -17.72
CA ASP A 259 -3.52 -13.29 -18.30
C ASP A 259 -2.71 -14.58 -18.20
N LYS A 260 -1.40 -14.51 -18.45
CA LYS A 260 -0.49 -15.66 -18.35
C LYS A 260 -0.19 -16.10 -16.90
N ASP A 261 -0.51 -15.28 -15.91
CA ASP A 261 -0.32 -15.62 -14.48
C ASP A 261 -1.51 -16.39 -13.91
N ILE A 262 -2.57 -16.61 -14.71
CA ILE A 262 -3.77 -17.35 -14.30
C ILE A 262 -3.74 -18.77 -14.90
N PRO A 263 -3.84 -19.83 -14.08
CA PRO A 263 -3.98 -21.20 -14.58
C PRO A 263 -5.20 -21.35 -15.50
N THR A 264 -5.10 -22.20 -16.53
CA THR A 264 -6.18 -22.39 -17.53
C THR A 264 -7.47 -22.94 -16.95
N ASP A 265 -7.40 -23.64 -15.81
CA ASP A 265 -8.53 -24.22 -15.08
C ASP A 265 -9.03 -23.32 -13.93
N TRP A 266 -8.49 -22.10 -13.81
CA TRP A 266 -8.88 -21.17 -12.76
C TRP A 266 -10.34 -20.76 -12.87
N LYS A 267 -11.07 -20.91 -11.77
CA LYS A 267 -12.48 -20.51 -11.67
C LYS A 267 -12.59 -19.22 -10.87
N VAL A 268 -13.21 -18.21 -11.48
CA VAL A 268 -13.53 -16.96 -10.79
C VAL A 268 -14.49 -17.25 -9.65
N SER A 269 -14.08 -16.90 -8.44
CA SER A 269 -14.89 -17.00 -7.23
C SER A 269 -15.11 -15.64 -6.59
N THR A 270 -16.19 -15.53 -5.81
CA THR A 270 -16.46 -14.36 -4.96
C THR A 270 -15.87 -14.59 -3.57
N LEU A 271 -14.96 -13.71 -3.17
CA LEU A 271 -14.31 -13.67 -1.86
C LEU A 271 -15.04 -12.67 -0.98
N VAL A 272 -15.58 -13.09 0.16
CA VAL A 272 -16.27 -12.20 1.11
C VAL A 272 -15.36 -11.96 2.29
N ASP A 273 -14.98 -10.70 2.51
CA ASP A 273 -14.03 -10.25 3.53
C ASP A 273 -12.77 -11.13 3.67
N PRO A 274 -12.02 -11.36 2.58
CA PRO A 274 -10.92 -12.33 2.60
C PRO A 274 -9.71 -11.90 3.42
N PHE A 275 -9.59 -10.61 3.75
CA PHE A 275 -8.46 -10.13 4.52
C PHE A 275 -8.61 -10.53 5.99
N PRO A 276 -7.60 -11.20 6.58
CA PRO A 276 -7.68 -11.56 7.97
C PRO A 276 -7.80 -10.31 8.84
N VAL A 277 -8.58 -10.42 9.91
CA VAL A 277 -8.79 -9.36 10.89
C VAL A 277 -8.02 -9.77 12.15
N PRO A 278 -7.23 -8.87 12.78
CA PRO A 278 -6.54 -9.23 14.00
C PRO A 278 -7.57 -9.46 15.12
N GLU A 279 -7.40 -10.53 15.91
CA GLU A 279 -8.12 -10.68 17.18
C GLU A 279 -7.74 -9.52 18.11
N ARG A 280 -8.73 -8.91 18.78
CA ARG A 280 -8.51 -7.71 19.59
C ARG A 280 -9.11 -7.88 20.97
N GLU A 281 -8.30 -7.62 21.99
CA GLU A 281 -8.77 -7.31 23.34
C GLU A 281 -8.99 -5.80 23.49
N THR A 282 -9.96 -5.39 24.29
CA THR A 282 -10.27 -3.96 24.52
C THR A 282 -9.25 -3.25 25.40
N LYS A 283 -8.36 -3.99 26.05
CA LYS A 283 -7.31 -3.46 26.94
C LYS A 283 -5.95 -3.63 26.29
N THR A 284 -5.12 -2.60 26.38
CA THR A 284 -3.71 -2.72 26.03
C THR A 284 -3.00 -3.61 27.05
N GLN A 285 -2.07 -4.45 26.58
CA GLN A 285 -1.25 -5.23 27.50
C GLN A 285 -0.37 -4.27 28.33
N PRO A 286 -0.25 -4.48 29.65
CA PRO A 286 0.68 -3.72 30.44
C PRO A 286 2.11 -3.96 29.94
N ARG A 287 3.01 -2.99 30.17
CA ARG A 287 4.43 -3.20 29.88
C ARG A 287 4.94 -4.44 30.62
N GLY A 288 5.84 -5.17 29.98
CA GLY A 288 6.62 -6.20 30.65
C GLY A 288 7.30 -5.64 31.90
N LYS A 289 7.35 -6.43 32.96
CA LYS A 289 8.04 -6.05 34.21
C LYS A 289 9.45 -6.62 34.17
N PHE A 290 10.45 -5.78 34.44
CA PHE A 290 11.79 -6.27 34.76
C PHE A 290 11.72 -6.97 36.12
N ARG A 291 12.05 -8.27 36.15
CA ARG A 291 11.98 -9.06 37.38
C ARG A 291 13.40 -9.25 37.90
N LEU A 292 13.62 -8.87 39.14
CA LEU A 292 14.84 -9.17 39.88
C LEU A 292 14.73 -10.59 40.44
N ASP A 293 15.87 -11.23 40.62
CA ASP A 293 16.01 -12.58 41.16
C ASP A 293 15.91 -12.64 42.69
N PHE A 294 15.69 -11.50 43.34
CA PHE A 294 15.47 -11.38 44.77
C PHE A 294 14.16 -10.66 45.10
N ARG A 295 13.73 -10.79 46.37
CA ARG A 295 12.59 -10.07 46.94
C ARG A 295 13.08 -9.05 47.96
N LEU A 296 12.39 -7.91 48.06
CA LEU A 296 12.62 -6.95 49.14
C LEU A 296 12.05 -7.51 50.46
N PRO A 297 12.63 -7.17 51.62
CA PRO A 297 12.02 -7.46 52.91
C PRO A 297 10.67 -6.73 53.01
N GLU A 298 9.71 -7.35 53.70
CA GLU A 298 8.42 -6.73 54.03
C GLU A 298 8.57 -5.55 55.00
#